data_AF-A0A933PFV7-F1
#
_entry.id   AF-A0A933PFV7-F1
#
_cell.length_a   1.000
_cell.length_b   1.000
_cell.length_c   1.000
_cell.angle_alpha   90.00
_cell.angle_beta   90.00
_cell.angle_gamma   90.00
#
_symmetry.space_group_name_H-M   'P 1'
#
loop_
_entity.id
_entity.type
_entity.pdbx_description
1 polymer ?
#
loop_
_entity_poly.entity_id
_entity_poly.type
_entity_poly.pdbx_seq_one_letter_code
_entity_poly.pdbx_strand_id
1 'polypeptide(L)'
;SLGPGPSVPSEQDVDAKGGNVSNGSLIFRTNCAMCHNFNGKGGALTRGKYAPNLEGVTPTHVYEAMVTGPQSMPVFNDSTITPQEKRDIIAYLQAVETDTPPGGVSLGAIGPVSEGLVAWAVGLSLLVGCAVWLGAKAS
;
A
#
# COMPACT_ATOMS: atom_id res chain seq x y z
N SER A 1 -24.23 19.47 -18.77
CA SER A 1 -24.16 18.13 -19.40
C SER A 1 -22.99 17.41 -18.76
N LEU A 2 -23.25 16.45 -17.86
CA LEU A 2 -22.19 15.56 -17.39
C LEU A 2 -21.92 14.64 -18.59
N GLY A 3 -20.81 14.86 -19.29
CA GLY A 3 -20.43 14.05 -20.44
C GLY A 3 -20.40 12.56 -20.08
N PRO A 4 -20.39 11.65 -21.08
CA PRO A 4 -20.16 10.25 -20.80
C PRO A 4 -18.83 10.17 -20.05
N GLY A 5 -18.82 9.63 -18.83
CA GLY A 5 -17.60 9.52 -18.04
C GLY A 5 -16.52 8.72 -18.78
N PRO A 6 -15.33 8.58 -18.17
CA PRO A 6 -14.28 7.75 -18.76
C PRO A 6 -14.81 6.37 -19.12
N SER A 7 -14.37 5.84 -20.27
CA SER A 7 -14.72 4.47 -20.68
C SER A 7 -14.19 3.47 -19.65
N VAL A 8 -14.97 2.42 -19.40
CA VAL A 8 -14.50 1.27 -18.61
C VAL A 8 -13.27 0.69 -19.33
N PRO A 9 -12.16 0.43 -18.60
CA PRO A 9 -10.96 -0.12 -19.20
C PRO A 9 -11.19 -1.53 -19.73
N SER A 10 -10.47 -1.90 -20.79
CA SER A 10 -10.58 -3.25 -21.34
C SER A 10 -9.96 -4.29 -20.40
N GLU A 11 -10.32 -5.57 -20.56
CA GLU A 11 -9.69 -6.66 -19.80
C GLU A 11 -8.16 -6.69 -19.99
N GLN A 12 -7.69 -6.34 -21.19
CA GLN A 12 -6.26 -6.27 -21.48
C GLN A 12 -5.58 -5.16 -20.68
N ASP A 13 -6.23 -4.01 -20.47
CA ASP A 13 -5.67 -2.86 -19.74
C ASP A 13 -5.45 -3.13 -18.26
N VAL A 14 -6.20 -4.07 -17.70
CA VAL A 14 -6.19 -4.40 -16.28
C VAL A 14 -5.55 -5.77 -15.98
N ASP A 15 -5.08 -6.48 -17.02
CA ASP A 15 -4.39 -7.76 -16.85
C ASP A 15 -2.96 -7.54 -16.32
N ALA A 16 -2.80 -7.78 -15.02
CA ALA A 16 -1.52 -7.69 -14.32
C ALA A 16 -0.42 -8.58 -14.92
N LYS A 17 -0.76 -9.68 -15.59
CA LYS A 17 0.24 -10.56 -16.22
C LYS A 17 0.97 -9.89 -17.37
N GLY A 18 0.34 -8.89 -18.00
CA GLY A 18 0.93 -8.06 -19.04
C GLY A 18 1.66 -6.82 -18.53
N GLY A 19 1.80 -6.65 -17.20
CA GLY A 19 2.44 -5.51 -16.57
C GLY A 19 3.87 -5.79 -16.12
N ASN A 20 4.71 -4.75 -16.10
CA ASN A 20 6.06 -4.76 -15.54
C ASN A 20 6.05 -4.28 -14.08
N VAL A 21 6.19 -5.22 -13.14
CA VAL A 21 6.19 -4.94 -11.69
C VAL A 21 7.26 -3.92 -11.29
N SER A 22 8.47 -3.99 -11.87
CA SER A 22 9.55 -3.05 -11.54
C SER A 22 9.21 -1.63 -11.98
N ASN A 23 8.70 -1.45 -13.19
CA ASN A 23 8.25 -0.15 -13.67
C ASN A 23 7.06 0.37 -12.85
N GLY A 24 6.08 -0.50 -12.57
CA GLY A 24 4.93 -0.18 -11.73
C GLY A 24 5.32 0.30 -10.34
N SER A 25 6.33 -0.35 -9.72
CA SER A 25 6.85 0.05 -8.42
C SER A 25 7.47 1.45 -8.43
N LEU A 26 8.17 1.81 -9.51
CA LEU A 26 8.79 3.12 -9.67
C LEU A 26 7.71 4.20 -9.79
N ILE A 27 6.71 3.97 -10.64
CA ILE A 27 5.63 4.92 -10.88
C ILE A 27 4.76 5.07 -9.63
N PHE A 28 4.42 3.97 -8.97
CA PHE A 28 3.62 4.00 -7.76
C PHE A 28 4.33 4.74 -6.61
N ARG A 29 5.63 4.51 -6.42
CA ARG A 29 6.41 5.20 -5.37
C ARG A 29 6.55 6.70 -5.63
N THR A 30 6.62 7.10 -6.89
CA THR A 30 6.77 8.51 -7.28
C THR A 30 5.45 9.28 -7.28
N ASN A 31 4.31 8.61 -7.51
CA ASN A 31 3.01 9.29 -7.70
C ASN A 31 1.93 8.95 -6.66
N CYS A 32 1.97 7.76 -6.05
CA CYS A 32 0.85 7.22 -5.27
C CYS A 32 1.20 6.98 -3.79
N ALA A 33 2.44 6.58 -3.51
CA ALA A 33 2.87 6.16 -2.17
C ALA A 33 2.79 7.28 -1.12
N MET A 34 2.80 8.55 -1.54
CA MET A 34 2.61 9.70 -0.62
C MET A 34 1.26 9.69 0.09
N CYS A 35 0.25 9.05 -0.51
CA CYS A 35 -1.08 8.92 0.08
C CYS A 35 -1.38 7.46 0.46
N HIS A 36 -1.07 6.51 -0.42
CA HIS A 36 -1.44 5.11 -0.24
C HIS A 36 -0.40 4.24 0.46
N ASN A 37 0.69 4.82 0.98
CA ASN A 37 1.84 4.10 1.53
C ASN A 37 2.59 3.29 0.44
N PHE A 38 3.84 2.90 0.68
CA PHE A 38 4.67 2.21 -0.33
C PHE A 38 4.10 0.83 -0.74
N ASN A 39 3.33 0.20 0.15
CA ASN A 39 2.71 -1.11 -0.04
C ASN A 39 1.19 -1.04 -0.25
N GLY A 40 0.63 0.15 -0.52
CA GLY A 40 -0.79 0.29 -0.80
C GLY A 40 -1.71 0.20 0.43
N LYS A 41 -1.19 0.16 1.66
CA LYS A 41 -2.02 0.05 2.88
C LYS A 41 -2.86 1.29 3.21
N GLY A 42 -2.66 2.39 2.51
CA GLY A 42 -3.36 3.65 2.76
C GLY A 42 -2.66 4.52 3.81
N GLY A 43 -3.26 5.66 4.11
CA GLY A 43 -2.65 6.65 5.00
C GLY A 43 -3.56 7.82 5.38
N ALA A 44 -3.30 8.41 6.55
CA ALA A 44 -4.01 9.59 7.00
C ALA A 44 -3.68 10.79 6.10
N LEU A 45 -4.71 11.54 5.72
CA LEU A 45 -4.62 12.78 4.95
C LEU A 45 -5.00 13.98 5.83
N THR A 46 -4.77 15.17 5.31
CA THR A 46 -5.18 16.40 6.00
C THR A 46 -6.70 16.47 6.18
N ARG A 47 -7.14 17.24 7.19
CA ARG A 47 -8.57 17.50 7.47
C ARG A 47 -9.38 16.24 7.74
N GLY A 48 -8.78 15.25 8.41
CA GLY A 48 -9.47 14.02 8.81
C GLY A 48 -9.83 13.08 7.66
N LYS A 49 -9.32 13.33 6.45
CA LYS A 49 -9.47 12.42 5.32
C LYS A 49 -8.49 11.24 5.44
N TYR A 50 -8.73 10.18 4.68
CA TYR A 50 -7.86 9.00 4.64
C TYR A 50 -7.79 8.46 3.21
N ALA A 51 -6.60 8.04 2.78
CA ALA A 51 -6.39 7.33 1.54
C ALA A 51 -6.66 5.83 1.79
N PRO A 52 -7.59 5.19 1.08
CA PRO A 52 -8.00 3.83 1.35
C PRO A 52 -6.87 2.80 1.16
N ASN A 53 -7.02 1.64 1.83
CA ASN A 53 -6.21 0.45 1.56
C ASN A 53 -6.55 -0.07 0.14
N LEU A 54 -5.52 -0.43 -0.62
CA LEU A 54 -5.61 -0.92 -2.00
C LEU A 54 -5.57 -2.45 -2.09
N GLU A 55 -5.34 -3.15 -0.98
CA GLU A 55 -5.41 -4.61 -0.90
C GLU A 55 -6.82 -5.14 -1.19
N GLY A 56 -6.90 -6.18 -2.01
CA GLY A 56 -8.17 -6.80 -2.40
C GLY A 56 -9.04 -5.94 -3.33
N VAL A 57 -8.56 -4.79 -3.79
CA VAL A 57 -9.28 -3.93 -4.75
C VAL A 57 -9.12 -4.50 -6.16
N THR A 58 -10.22 -4.54 -6.92
CA THR A 58 -10.17 -5.11 -8.28
C THR A 58 -9.30 -4.26 -9.21
N PRO A 59 -8.54 -4.87 -10.13
CA PRO A 59 -7.72 -4.15 -11.12
C PRO A 59 -8.48 -3.05 -11.88
N THR A 60 -9.72 -3.34 -12.28
CA THR A 60 -10.63 -2.38 -12.93
C THR A 60 -10.87 -1.16 -12.06
N HIS A 61 -11.17 -1.36 -10.77
CA HIS A 61 -11.43 -0.25 -9.86
C HIS A 61 -10.16 0.57 -9.59
N VAL A 62 -8.99 -0.06 -9.52
CA VAL A 62 -7.70 0.65 -9.42
C VAL A 62 -7.46 1.52 -10.66
N TYR A 63 -7.70 0.99 -11.86
CA TYR A 63 -7.57 1.74 -13.10
C TYR A 63 -8.54 2.93 -13.15
N GLU A 64 -9.82 2.70 -12.84
CA GLU A 64 -10.85 3.73 -12.82
C GLU A 64 -10.54 4.81 -11.77
N ALA A 65 -10.04 4.44 -10.59
CA ALA A 65 -9.63 5.39 -9.56
C ALA A 65 -8.48 6.29 -10.05
N MET A 66 -7.50 5.75 -10.78
CA MET A 66 -6.44 6.55 -11.40
C MET A 66 -6.99 7.54 -12.43
N VAL A 67 -7.94 7.12 -13.27
CA VAL A 67 -8.51 7.97 -14.32
C VAL A 67 -9.47 9.03 -13.75
N THR A 68 -10.22 8.69 -12.70
CA THR A 68 -11.28 9.56 -12.16
C THR A 68 -10.79 10.47 -11.02
N GLY A 69 -9.73 10.07 -10.29
CA GLY A 69 -9.19 10.83 -9.17
C GLY A 69 -10.22 11.07 -8.06
N PRO A 70 -10.69 10.02 -7.35
CA PRO A 70 -11.74 10.18 -6.35
C PRO A 70 -11.28 11.05 -5.16
N GLN A 71 -12.22 11.84 -4.63
CA GLN A 71 -12.03 12.67 -3.43
C GLN A 71 -10.92 13.72 -3.55
N SER A 72 -9.73 13.42 -3.02
CA SER A 72 -8.55 14.28 -3.04
C SER A 72 -7.40 13.65 -3.81
N MET A 73 -7.64 12.50 -4.45
CA MET A 73 -6.69 11.85 -5.35
C MET A 73 -6.61 12.64 -6.65
N PRO A 74 -5.40 12.98 -7.13
CA PRO A 74 -5.23 13.61 -8.43
C PRO A 74 -5.72 12.72 -9.58
N VAL A 75 -6.12 13.35 -10.68
CA VAL A 75 -6.49 12.64 -11.92
C VAL A 75 -5.23 12.28 -12.69
N PHE A 76 -5.07 10.99 -12.99
CA PHE A 76 -4.02 10.45 -13.85
C PHE A 76 -4.64 9.93 -15.14
N ASN A 77 -4.84 10.84 -16.11
CA ASN A 77 -5.37 10.48 -17.43
C ASN A 77 -4.35 9.66 -18.24
N ASP A 78 -4.80 9.07 -19.35
CA ASP A 78 -3.98 8.20 -20.21
C ASP A 78 -2.83 8.94 -20.95
N SER A 79 -2.81 10.28 -20.89
CA SER A 79 -1.72 11.10 -21.40
C SER A 79 -0.63 11.37 -20.37
N THR A 80 -0.95 11.21 -19.08
CA THR A 80 -0.03 11.44 -17.95
C THR A 80 0.56 10.14 -17.44
N ILE A 81 -0.29 9.13 -17.26
CA ILE A 81 0.11 7.74 -16.98
C ILE A 81 -0.59 6.91 -18.05
N THR A 82 0.19 6.36 -18.97
CA THR A 82 -0.32 5.58 -20.10
C THR A 82 -1.06 4.32 -19.62
N PRO A 83 -1.93 3.73 -20.46
CA PRO A 83 -2.62 2.48 -20.11
C PRO A 83 -1.66 1.35 -19.72
N GLN A 84 -0.50 1.27 -20.37
CA GLN A 84 0.54 0.30 -20.02
C GLN A 84 1.14 0.58 -18.63
N GLU A 85 1.44 1.84 -18.31
CA GLU A 85 1.96 2.21 -17.00
C GLU A 85 0.93 1.98 -15.88
N LYS A 86 -0.36 2.19 -16.15
CA LYS A 86 -1.44 1.82 -15.23
C LYS A 86 -1.50 0.33 -14.98
N ARG A 87 -1.35 -0.47 -16.03
CA ARG A 87 -1.24 -1.93 -15.94
C ARG A 87 -0.02 -2.37 -15.13
N ASP A 88 1.10 -1.68 -15.31
CA ASP A 88 2.32 -1.90 -14.52
C ASP A 88 2.09 -1.60 -13.03
N ILE A 89 1.39 -0.51 -12.69
CA ILE A 89 1.00 -0.19 -11.31
C ILE A 89 0.09 -1.28 -10.71
N ILE A 90 -0.89 -1.76 -11.47
CA ILE A 90 -1.77 -2.87 -11.05
C ILE A 90 -0.95 -4.14 -10.80
N ALA A 91 -0.01 -4.46 -11.69
CA ALA A 91 0.88 -5.61 -11.52
C ALA A 91 1.74 -5.47 -10.25
N TYR A 92 2.24 -4.27 -9.96
CA TYR A 92 2.95 -3.98 -8.73
C TYR A 92 2.08 -4.19 -7.48
N LEU A 93 0.85 -3.68 -7.46
CA LEU A 93 -0.05 -3.83 -6.32
C LEU A 93 -0.37 -5.30 -6.04
N GLN A 94 -0.64 -6.09 -7.08
CA GLN A 94 -0.85 -7.54 -6.92
C GLN A 94 0.41 -8.26 -6.43
N ALA A 95 1.58 -7.88 -6.94
CA ALA A 95 2.84 -8.45 -6.48
C ALA A 95 3.07 -8.18 -4.99
N VAL A 96 2.81 -6.95 -4.53
CA VAL A 96 2.98 -6.58 -3.11
C VAL A 96 1.94 -7.24 -2.21
N GLU A 97 0.70 -7.40 -2.67
CA GLU A 97 -0.36 -8.09 -1.91
C GLU A 97 -0.07 -9.58 -1.71
N THR A 98 0.54 -10.21 -2.71
CA THR A 98 0.89 -11.64 -2.65
C THR A 98 2.29 -11.92 -2.07
N ASP A 99 3.07 -10.86 -1.81
CA ASP A 99 4.43 -11.01 -1.32
C ASP A 99 4.44 -11.50 0.13
N THR A 100 5.22 -12.55 0.40
CA THR A 100 5.36 -13.09 1.76
C THR A 100 6.55 -12.43 2.45
N PRO A 101 6.36 -11.72 3.57
CA PRO A 101 7.44 -10.99 4.22
C PRO A 101 8.60 -11.91 4.61
N PRO A 102 9.82 -11.66 4.10
CA PRO A 102 11.00 -12.40 4.55
C PRO A 102 11.36 -11.92 5.96
N GLY A 103 11.04 -12.72 6.98
CA GLY A 103 11.35 -12.38 8.39
C GLY A 103 10.26 -12.71 9.41
N GLY A 104 9.13 -13.29 8.97
CA GLY A 104 8.05 -13.71 9.88
C GLY A 104 6.89 -12.72 9.89
N VAL A 105 6.45 -12.30 11.08
CA VAL A 105 5.22 -11.51 11.24
C VAL A 105 5.42 -10.09 10.68
N SER A 106 4.59 -9.66 9.73
CA SER A 106 4.74 -8.34 9.06
C SER A 106 4.35 -7.14 9.91
N LEU A 107 3.64 -7.34 11.02
CA LEU A 107 3.12 -6.28 11.90
C LEU A 107 2.39 -5.15 11.13
N GLY A 108 1.64 -5.54 10.09
CA GLY A 108 0.89 -4.64 9.21
C GLY A 108 1.74 -3.99 8.10
N ALA A 109 3.05 -4.23 8.07
CA ALA A 109 4.00 -3.69 7.09
C ALA A 109 3.94 -2.15 6.95
N ILE A 110 3.55 -1.44 8.02
CA ILE A 110 3.45 0.03 8.06
C ILE A 110 4.83 0.66 8.37
N GLY A 111 5.86 -0.17 8.59
CA GLY A 111 7.24 0.22 8.79
C GLY A 111 7.62 0.38 10.28
N PRO A 112 8.58 1.26 10.61
CA PRO A 112 9.29 1.23 11.90
C PRO A 112 8.42 1.56 13.11
N VAL A 113 7.23 2.14 12.91
CA VAL A 113 6.35 2.53 14.02
C VAL A 113 5.68 1.31 14.66
N SER A 114 5.06 0.44 13.86
CA SER A 114 4.42 -0.77 14.38
C SER A 114 5.47 -1.76 14.90
N GLU A 115 6.57 -1.91 14.17
CA GLU A 115 7.72 -2.73 14.59
C GLU A 115 8.32 -2.22 15.90
N GLY A 116 8.57 -0.91 16.02
CA GLY A 116 9.11 -0.28 17.21
C GLY A 116 8.18 -0.42 18.42
N LEU A 117 6.87 -0.28 18.23
CA LEU A 117 5.89 -0.49 19.31
C LEU A 117 5.93 -1.92 19.84
N VAL A 118 6.00 -2.91 18.95
CA VAL A 118 6.08 -4.32 19.35
C VAL A 118 7.42 -4.62 20.01
N ALA A 119 8.53 -4.13 19.46
CA ALA A 119 9.85 -4.28 20.05
C ALA A 119 9.91 -3.65 21.46
N TRP A 120 9.29 -2.48 21.65
CA TRP A 120 9.18 -1.82 22.94
C TRP A 120 8.31 -2.61 23.90
N ALA A 121 7.08 -2.97 23.50
CA ALA A 121 6.13 -3.64 24.38
C ALA A 121 6.62 -5.04 24.80
N VAL A 122 7.06 -5.86 23.84
CA VAL A 122 7.51 -7.23 24.11
C VAL A 122 8.93 -7.23 24.68
N GLY A 123 9.84 -6.45 24.09
CA GLY A 123 11.23 -6.40 24.52
C GLY A 123 11.38 -5.85 25.93
N LEU A 124 10.74 -4.72 26.26
CA LEU A 124 10.82 -4.17 27.62
C LEU A 124 10.09 -5.05 28.63
N SER A 125 8.93 -5.62 28.30
CA SER A 125 8.25 -6.53 29.21
C SER A 125 9.10 -7.75 29.55
N LEU A 126 9.80 -8.30 28.56
CA LEU A 126 10.70 -9.44 28.76
C LEU A 126 11.91 -9.06 29.62
N LEU A 127 12.53 -7.89 29.36
CA LEU A 127 13.65 -7.40 30.17
C LEU A 127 13.24 -7.15 31.62
N VAL A 128 12.09 -6.52 31.85
CA VAL A 128 11.54 -6.28 33.20
C VAL A 128 11.23 -7.61 33.89
N GLY A 129 10.60 -8.56 33.20
CA GLY A 129 10.31 -9.89 33.74
C GLY A 129 11.58 -10.64 34.16
N CYS A 130 12.62 -10.62 33.32
CA CYS A 130 13.93 -11.19 33.65
C CYS A 130 14.57 -10.52 34.86
N ALA A 131 14.53 -9.18 34.94
CA ALA A 131 15.09 -8.45 36.07
C ALA A 131 14.39 -8.79 37.40
N VAL A 132 13.05 -8.84 37.39
CA VAL A 132 12.24 -9.24 38.56
C VAL A 132 12.54 -10.68 38.96
N TRP A 133 12.63 -11.61 38.00
CA TRP A 133 12.93 -13.02 38.27
C TRP A 133 14.32 -13.21 38.88
N LEU A 134 15.33 -12.54 38.32
CA LEU A 134 16.70 -12.59 38.85
C LEU A 134 16.78 -11.99 40.26
N GLY A 135 16.13 -10.84 40.49
CA GLY A 135 16.07 -10.21 41.81
C GLY A 135 15.40 -11.10 42.86
N ALA A 136 14.27 -11.73 42.51
CA ALA A 136 13.55 -12.64 43.40
C ALA A 136 14.34 -13.92 43.74
N LYS A 137 15.23 -14.37 42.84
CA LYS A 137 16.06 -15.56 43.06
C LYS A 137 17.34 -15.27 43.86
N ALA A 138 17.80 -14.03 43.85
CA ALA A 138 18.98 -13.57 44.57
C ALA A 138 18.69 -13.12 46.02
N SER A 139 17.41 -12.97 46.36
CA SER A 139 16.91 -12.68 47.71
C SER A 139 16.58 -13.97 48.45
#